data_AF-A0A959P4L1-F1
#
_entry.id   AF-A0A959P4L1-F1
#
_cell.length_a   1.000
_cell.length_b   1.000
_cell.length_c   1.000
_cell.angle_alpha   90.00
_cell.angle_beta   90.00
_cell.angle_gamma   90.00
#
_symmetry.space_group_name_H-M   'P 1'
#
loop_
_entity.id
_entity.type
_entity.pdbx_description
1 polymer ?
#
loop_
_entity_poly.entity_id
_entity_poly.type
_entity_poly.pdbx_seq_one_letter_code
_entity_poly.pdbx_strand_id
1 'polypeptide(L)' 'MKTLFRTSFAVAIIAIAFSGMTSCTKSVCDNTCQYAYDGACDDGGQGSSYSLCDCGTDCADCGERTKRVGPGVPGSNCK' A
#
# COMPACT_ATOMS: atom_id res chain seq x y z
N MET A 1 -23.93 45.40 -3.37
CA MET A 1 -23.68 45.10 -4.79
C MET A 1 -22.70 43.94 -4.82
N LYS A 2 -23.22 42.69 -4.78
CA LYS A 2 -22.45 41.47 -4.54
C LYS A 2 -21.87 40.99 -5.86
N THR A 3 -20.55 40.84 -5.90
CA THR A 3 -19.78 40.44 -7.07
C THR A 3 -20.21 39.06 -7.59
N LEU A 4 -20.30 39.02 -8.92
CA LEU A 4 -20.75 37.94 -9.78
C LEU A 4 -19.87 36.69 -9.67
N PHE A 5 -20.21 35.74 -8.79
CA PHE A 5 -19.84 34.34 -8.96
C PHE A 5 -20.71 33.73 -10.06
N ARG A 6 -20.33 33.99 -11.31
CA ARG A 6 -20.72 33.18 -12.47
C ARG A 6 -19.74 32.00 -12.41
N THR A 7 -20.16 30.76 -12.22
CA THR A 7 -20.70 29.94 -13.32
C THR A 7 -21.43 28.68 -12.81
N SER A 8 -22.56 28.41 -13.48
CA SER A 8 -23.23 27.13 -13.72
C SER A 8 -23.73 26.28 -12.55
N PHE A 9 -24.91 26.65 -12.05
CA PHE A 9 -25.88 25.71 -11.49
C PHE A 9 -26.50 24.87 -12.62
N ALA A 10 -25.79 23.86 -13.11
CA ALA A 10 -26.41 22.72 -13.77
C ALA A 10 -26.55 21.62 -12.71
N VAL A 11 -27.73 21.57 -12.09
CA VAL A 11 -28.15 20.54 -11.14
C VAL A 11 -28.58 19.30 -11.93
N ALA A 12 -27.86 18.19 -11.81
CA ALA A 12 -28.41 16.85 -11.98
C ALA A 12 -27.43 15.79 -11.44
N ILE A 13 -27.70 15.31 -10.22
CA ILE A 13 -27.70 13.89 -9.79
C ILE A 13 -26.54 13.00 -10.31
N ILE A 14 -25.82 12.33 -9.39
CA ILE A 14 -24.65 11.42 -9.55
C ILE A 14 -23.29 12.06 -9.21
N ALA A 15 -23.21 12.71 -8.05
CA ALA A 15 -21.93 12.90 -7.35
C ALA A 15 -22.00 12.32 -5.92
N ILE A 16 -22.63 11.14 -5.76
CA ILE A 16 -22.73 10.45 -4.47
C ILE A 16 -21.63 9.38 -4.26
N ALA A 17 -20.50 9.45 -4.98
CA ALA A 17 -19.38 8.51 -4.76
C ALA A 17 -18.07 8.99 -5.43
N PHE A 18 -17.36 9.98 -4.89
CA PHE A 18 -16.04 10.37 -5.43
C PHE A 18 -14.94 10.63 -4.40
N SER A 19 -15.04 10.14 -3.17
CA SER A 19 -13.91 10.24 -2.23
C SER A 19 -13.87 9.05 -1.29
N GLY A 20 -12.84 8.19 -1.39
CA GLY A 20 -12.39 7.45 -0.21
C GLY A 20 -12.13 5.95 -0.30
N MET A 21 -11.84 5.35 -1.46
CA MET A 21 -11.39 3.93 -1.52
C MET A 21 -10.22 3.71 -2.48
N THR A 22 -9.18 4.55 -2.41
CA THR A 22 -7.92 4.26 -3.11
C THR A 22 -7.00 3.49 -2.15
N SER A 23 -7.05 2.15 -2.18
CA SER A 23 -6.00 1.34 -1.54
C SER A 23 -4.67 1.70 -2.19
N CYS A 24 -3.72 2.22 -1.41
CA CYS A 24 -2.39 2.55 -1.91
C CYS A 24 -1.45 1.37 -1.65
N THR A 25 -0.76 0.91 -2.68
CA THR A 25 0.36 -0.01 -2.52
C THR A 25 1.61 0.81 -2.24
N LYS A 26 2.26 0.54 -1.11
CA LYS A 26 3.55 1.13 -0.76
C LYS A 26 4.65 0.11 -0.97
N SER A 27 5.71 0.51 -1.67
CA SER A 27 6.95 -0.25 -1.77
C SER A 27 7.75 -0.15 -0.48
N VAL A 28 8.31 -1.27 0.00
CA VAL A 28 9.07 -1.39 1.26
C VAL A 28 10.30 -2.27 1.08
N CYS A 29 11.40 -1.84 1.69
CA CYS A 29 12.68 -2.55 1.74
C CYS A 29 13.58 -1.90 2.79
N ASP A 30 13.59 -2.46 4.00
CA ASP A 30 14.29 -1.89 5.16
C ASP A 30 15.44 -2.76 5.67
N ASN A 31 15.50 -4.06 5.31
CA ASN A 31 16.54 -5.01 5.75
C ASN A 31 16.78 -5.06 7.27
N THR A 32 15.73 -4.84 8.07
CA THR A 32 15.81 -4.81 9.54
C THR A 32 15.67 -6.18 10.20
N CYS A 33 15.33 -7.23 9.45
CA CYS A 33 15.24 -8.57 10.00
C CYS A 33 16.62 -9.13 10.36
N GLN A 34 16.69 -10.02 11.35
CA GLN A 34 17.93 -10.70 11.71
C GLN A 34 18.49 -11.55 10.56
N TYR A 35 17.63 -12.02 9.66
CA TYR A 35 17.95 -12.89 8.54
C TYR A 35 18.08 -12.15 7.20
N ALA A 36 18.13 -10.80 7.20
CA ALA A 36 18.00 -9.98 6.00
C ALA A 36 19.05 -10.20 4.87
N TYR A 37 20.04 -11.09 5.08
CA TYR A 37 21.21 -11.30 4.23
C TYR A 37 21.75 -12.75 4.37
N ASP A 38 20.91 -13.70 4.76
CA ASP A 38 21.34 -15.09 4.95
C ASP A 38 21.23 -15.94 3.68
N GLY A 39 20.73 -15.34 2.59
CA GLY A 39 20.56 -15.96 1.29
C GLY A 39 19.20 -16.63 1.10
N ALA A 40 18.30 -16.55 2.08
CA ALA A 40 16.95 -17.09 2.01
C ALA A 40 15.92 -16.00 2.29
N CYS A 41 14.90 -15.94 1.42
CA CYS A 41 13.84 -14.97 1.58
C CYS A 41 12.83 -15.37 2.68
N ASP A 42 12.71 -14.55 3.72
CA ASP A 42 12.02 -14.79 4.99
C ASP A 42 10.82 -13.86 5.25
N ASP A 43 10.57 -12.88 4.38
CA ASP A 43 9.49 -11.88 4.48
C ASP A 43 8.06 -12.46 4.51
N GLY A 44 7.92 -13.77 4.27
CA GLY A 44 6.63 -14.41 4.04
C GLY A 44 5.93 -13.99 2.75
N GLY A 45 4.82 -14.66 2.44
CA GLY A 45 4.04 -14.40 1.22
C GLY A 45 4.61 -15.10 -0.02
N GLN A 46 4.23 -14.60 -1.20
CA GLN A 46 4.58 -15.25 -2.47
C GLN A 46 6.07 -15.08 -2.77
N GLY A 47 6.77 -16.18 -3.04
CA GLY A 47 8.19 -16.16 -3.39
C GLY A 47 9.14 -16.20 -2.18
N SER A 48 8.63 -16.22 -0.95
CA SER A 48 9.46 -16.42 0.24
C SER A 48 9.64 -17.90 0.57
N SER A 49 10.85 -18.25 1.02
CA SER A 49 11.19 -19.55 1.57
C SER A 49 10.54 -19.76 2.93
N TYR A 50 10.50 -18.71 3.75
CA TYR A 50 9.91 -18.74 5.09
C TYR A 50 9.10 -17.48 5.39
N SER A 51 8.48 -17.43 6.57
CA SER A 51 7.70 -16.29 7.09
C SER A 51 8.18 -15.93 8.50
N LEU A 52 9.49 -15.77 8.63
CA LEU A 52 10.19 -15.47 9.89
C LEU A 52 10.37 -13.96 10.11
N CYS A 53 10.30 -13.18 9.03
CA CYS A 53 10.46 -11.74 9.03
C CYS A 53 9.15 -11.03 8.69
N ASP A 54 9.00 -9.79 9.16
CA ASP A 54 7.92 -8.92 8.70
C ASP A 54 8.18 -8.54 7.23
N CYS A 55 7.14 -8.53 6.39
CA CYS A 55 7.28 -8.21 4.98
C CYS A 55 8.11 -6.93 4.69
N GLY A 56 9.03 -6.98 3.74
CA GLY A 56 9.95 -5.89 3.38
C GLY A 56 11.12 -5.69 4.34
N THR A 57 11.30 -6.57 5.33
CA THR A 57 12.40 -6.46 6.30
C THR A 57 13.56 -7.40 5.99
N ASP A 58 13.41 -8.27 4.99
CA ASP A 58 14.44 -9.13 4.41
C ASP A 58 14.50 -8.94 2.87
N CYS A 59 14.61 -7.70 2.41
CA CYS A 59 14.60 -7.42 0.98
C CYS A 59 15.93 -7.68 0.27
N ALA A 60 17.03 -7.91 0.98
CA ALA A 60 18.29 -8.27 0.32
C ALA A 60 18.19 -9.68 -0.30
N ASP A 61 17.45 -10.58 0.34
CA ASP A 61 17.19 -11.92 -0.17
C ASP A 61 15.82 -12.02 -0.88
N CYS A 62 14.83 -11.24 -0.47
CA CYS A 62 13.49 -11.24 -1.06
C CYS A 62 13.27 -10.28 -2.24
N GLY A 63 14.16 -9.31 -2.44
CA GLY A 63 13.90 -8.13 -3.26
C GLY A 63 12.88 -7.17 -2.64
N GLU A 64 12.58 -6.08 -3.34
CA GLU A 64 11.63 -5.06 -2.90
C GLU A 64 10.20 -5.63 -2.83
N ARG A 65 9.44 -5.29 -1.77
CA ARG A 65 8.07 -5.80 -1.55
C ARG A 65 7.03 -4.70 -1.60
N THR A 66 5.80 -5.04 -1.95
CA THR A 66 4.67 -4.10 -1.89
C THR A 66 3.68 -4.46 -0.77
N LYS A 67 3.31 -3.46 0.04
CA LYS A 67 2.27 -3.57 1.07
C LYS A 67 1.04 -2.77 0.64
N ARG A 68 -0.14 -3.38 0.70
CA ARG A 68 -1.41 -2.64 0.61
C ARG A 68 -1.66 -1.91 1.91
N VAL A 69 -1.75 -0.59 1.86
CA VAL A 69 -2.05 0.28 2.99
C VAL A 69 -3.39 0.96 2.73
N GLY A 70 -4.29 0.91 3.70
CA GLY A 70 -5.60 1.54 3.61
C GLY A 70 -6.43 1.33 4.89
N PRO A 71 -7.42 2.20 5.15
CA PRO A 71 -8.31 2.03 6.30
C PRO A 71 -9.07 0.71 6.18
N GLY A 72 -8.94 -0.17 7.19
CA GLY A 72 -9.69 -1.43 7.24
C GLY A 72 -9.14 -2.58 6.40
N VAL A 73 -7.90 -2.49 5.89
CA VAL A 73 -7.24 -3.62 5.21
C VAL A 73 -6.45 -4.42 6.25
N PRO A 74 -6.84 -5.68 6.58
CA PRO A 74 -6.03 -6.52 7.45
C PRO A 74 -4.70 -6.83 6.76
N GLY A 75 -3.61 -6.40 7.39
CA GLY A 75 -2.22 -6.86 7.22
C GLY A 75 -1.79 -7.31 5.82
N SER A 76 -1.12 -6.40 5.09
CA SER A 76 0.16 -6.69 4.42
C SER A 76 0.30 -8.07 3.77
N ASN A 77 -0.52 -8.36 2.75
CA ASN A 77 -0.20 -9.45 1.84
C ASN A 77 1.09 -9.07 1.12
N CYS A 78 2.21 -9.61 1.60
CA CYS A 78 3.52 -9.41 1.00
C CYS A 78 3.46 -9.95 -0.42
N LYS A 79 3.47 -9.03 -1.38
CA LYS A 79 3.26 -9.30 -2.78
C LYS A 79 4.30 -8.60 -3.61
#